data_AF-M4F3Y9-F1
#
_entry.id   AF-M4F3Y9-F1
#
_cell.length_a   1.000
_cell.length_b   1.000
_cell.length_c   1.000
_cell.angle_alpha   90.00
_cell.angle_beta   90.00
_cell.angle_gamma   90.00
#
_symmetry.space_group_name_H-M   'P 1'
#
loop_
_entity.id
_entity.type
_entity.pdbx_description
1 polymer ?
#
loop_
_entity_poly.entity_id
_entity_poly.type
_entity_poly.pdbx_seq_one_letter_code
_entity_poly.pdbx_strand_id
1 'polypeptide(L)'
;MKNASSASPILKEKLKLKAASEYNYLNQSNCLTIDRIDDSQKFHKLMEAFNTVQIPQEYQERALALLAAVLWLGNVSFEVIDNENHVDVVADEVVTNVAMLMGCDSKELMVVLSTCKFQAGRDCIVKRLTLPQATDIKDSLAKIIYASLFNWLVEQINTSLEVGKLRTRRSISILDIYGL
;
A
#
# COMPACT_ATOMS: atom_id res chain seq x y z
N MET A 1 20.38 -4.32 -0.90
CA MET A 1 19.35 -3.59 -1.64
C MET A 1 20.00 -2.35 -2.24
N LYS A 2 20.91 -2.52 -3.20
CA LYS A 2 21.30 -1.39 -4.08
C LYS A 2 20.12 -0.91 -4.96
N ASN A 3 18.98 -1.59 -4.85
CA ASN A 3 18.11 -1.84 -5.96
C ASN A 3 16.69 -2.04 -5.45
N ALA A 4 15.91 -0.97 -5.41
CA ALA A 4 14.52 -1.04 -5.85
C ALA A 4 14.46 -1.40 -7.36
N SER A 5 15.27 -2.37 -7.84
CA SER A 5 15.68 -2.54 -9.24
C SER A 5 15.01 -3.62 -10.03
N SER A 6 14.06 -4.31 -9.45
CA SER A 6 13.39 -5.45 -10.09
C SER A 6 12.39 -5.00 -11.16
N ALA A 7 11.82 -3.81 -10.99
CA ALA A 7 10.93 -3.17 -11.95
C ALA A 7 11.72 -2.54 -13.11
N SER A 8 11.17 -2.57 -14.32
CA SER A 8 11.75 -1.87 -15.47
C SER A 8 11.92 -0.37 -15.14
N PRO A 9 12.90 0.34 -15.73
CA PRO A 9 13.10 1.77 -15.49
C PRO A 9 11.81 2.60 -15.68
N ILE A 10 11.03 2.25 -16.71
CA ILE A 10 9.73 2.87 -17.02
C ILE A 10 8.73 2.66 -15.87
N LEU A 11 8.63 1.43 -15.35
CA LEU A 11 7.73 1.13 -14.24
C LEU A 11 8.13 1.87 -12.96
N LYS A 12 9.43 1.97 -12.67
CA LYS A 12 9.90 2.75 -11.51
C LYS A 12 9.57 4.22 -11.63
N GLU A 13 9.75 4.80 -12.82
CA GLU A 13 9.44 6.20 -13.06
C GLU A 13 7.94 6.48 -12.93
N LYS A 14 7.11 5.58 -13.47
CA LYS A 14 5.65 5.63 -13.34
C LYS A 14 5.20 5.55 -11.88
N LEU A 15 5.84 4.69 -11.10
CA LEU A 15 5.55 4.47 -9.68
C LEU A 15 6.28 5.45 -8.73
N LYS A 16 7.12 6.34 -9.28
CA LYS A 16 7.97 7.26 -8.52
C LYS A 16 8.80 6.52 -7.46
N LEU A 17 9.38 5.37 -7.79
CA LEU A 17 10.11 4.58 -6.80
C LEU A 17 11.49 5.18 -6.48
N LYS A 18 11.78 5.25 -5.17
CA LYS A 18 13.07 5.63 -4.58
C LYS A 18 13.84 4.39 -4.11
N ALA A 19 15.06 4.58 -3.60
CA ALA A 19 15.79 3.48 -2.97
C ALA A 19 15.04 3.00 -1.71
N ALA A 20 15.15 1.70 -1.39
CA ALA A 20 14.43 1.13 -0.26
C ALA A 20 14.75 1.80 1.09
N SER A 21 15.98 2.29 1.25
CA SER A 21 16.43 3.04 2.44
C SER A 21 15.71 4.38 2.62
N GLU A 22 15.11 4.92 1.57
CA GLU A 22 14.38 6.19 1.59
C GLU A 22 12.93 6.04 2.05
N TYR A 23 12.45 4.81 2.28
CA TYR A 23 11.11 4.55 2.79
C TYR A 23 11.13 4.20 4.27
N ASN A 24 10.40 4.99 5.07
CA ASN A 24 10.29 4.81 6.51
C ASN A 24 9.75 3.42 6.90
N TYR A 25 8.87 2.83 6.09
CA TYR A 25 8.36 1.48 6.35
C TYR A 25 9.37 0.36 6.07
N LEU A 26 10.48 0.63 5.39
CA LEU A 26 11.49 -0.37 5.05
C LEU A 26 12.79 -0.21 5.84
N ASN A 27 13.12 1.00 6.28
CA ASN A 27 14.44 1.31 6.83
C ASN A 27 14.57 1.14 8.37
N GLN A 28 13.52 0.71 9.08
CA GLN A 28 13.54 0.61 10.55
C GLN A 28 14.39 -0.54 11.10
N SER A 29 14.59 -1.61 10.32
CA SER A 29 15.23 -2.85 10.80
C SER A 29 16.74 -2.91 10.57
N ASN A 30 17.34 -1.89 9.93
CA ASN A 30 18.71 -1.90 9.38
C ASN A 30 19.03 -3.10 8.46
N CYS A 31 18.01 -3.89 8.07
CA CYS A 31 18.15 -5.09 7.27
C CYS A 31 17.27 -4.97 6.03
N LEU A 32 17.91 -4.57 4.93
CA LEU A 32 17.27 -4.41 3.62
C LEU A 32 17.61 -5.58 2.67
N THR A 33 18.29 -6.61 3.15
CA THR A 33 18.65 -7.78 2.34
C THR A 33 18.61 -9.02 3.16
N ILE A 34 18.12 -10.08 2.55
CA ILE A 34 18.22 -11.43 3.09
C ILE A 34 19.22 -12.17 2.21
N ASP A 35 20.20 -12.81 2.84
CA ASP A 35 21.21 -13.58 2.13
C ASP A 35 20.54 -14.64 1.24
N ARG A 36 21.07 -14.78 0.01
CA ARG A 36 20.62 -15.74 -1.00
C ARG A 36 19.23 -15.49 -1.59
N ILE A 37 18.64 -14.32 -1.34
CA ILE A 37 17.39 -13.90 -1.99
C ILE A 37 17.69 -12.84 -3.06
N ASP A 38 17.30 -13.14 -4.30
CA ASP A 38 17.31 -12.19 -5.41
C ASP A 38 15.91 -11.61 -5.60
N ASP A 39 15.70 -10.39 -5.12
CA ASP A 39 14.43 -9.66 -5.24
C ASP A 39 14.07 -9.36 -6.71
N SER A 40 15.05 -9.29 -7.61
CA SER A 40 14.81 -9.11 -9.05
C SER A 40 14.20 -10.36 -9.65
N GLN A 41 14.78 -11.51 -9.34
CA GLN A 41 14.26 -12.80 -9.79
C GLN A 41 12.86 -13.07 -9.20
N LYS A 42 12.65 -12.78 -7.91
CA LYS A 42 11.34 -12.96 -7.25
C LYS A 42 10.26 -12.09 -7.87
N PHE A 43 10.57 -10.83 -8.17
CA PHE A 43 9.63 -9.94 -8.84
C PHE A 43 9.26 -10.46 -10.24
N HIS A 44 10.23 -10.95 -11.01
CA HIS A 44 9.93 -11.52 -12.33
C HIS A 44 8.96 -12.71 -12.22
N LYS A 45 9.22 -13.63 -11.29
CA LYS A 45 8.33 -14.76 -10.99
C LYS A 45 6.94 -14.31 -10.54
N LEU A 46 6.83 -13.23 -9.76
CA LEU A 46 5.56 -12.65 -9.36
C LEU A 46 4.76 -12.16 -10.58
N MET A 47 5.41 -11.45 -11.51
CA MET A 47 4.75 -10.97 -12.73
C MET A 47 4.31 -12.14 -13.63
N GLU A 48 5.12 -13.18 -13.77
CA GLU A 48 4.73 -14.43 -14.46
C GLU A 48 3.53 -15.11 -13.80
N ALA A 49 3.49 -15.14 -12.45
CA ALA A 49 2.37 -15.70 -11.71
C ALA A 49 1.08 -14.91 -11.95
N PHE A 50 1.12 -13.57 -11.95
CA PHE A 50 -0.04 -12.74 -12.30
C PHE A 50 -0.59 -13.04 -13.70
N ASN A 51 0.30 -13.25 -14.67
CA ASN A 51 -0.11 -13.64 -16.03
C ASN A 51 -0.76 -15.03 -16.05
N THR A 52 -0.25 -15.96 -15.25
CA THR A 52 -0.76 -17.34 -15.14
C THR A 52 -2.17 -17.37 -14.56
N VAL A 53 -2.43 -16.57 -13.52
CA VAL A 53 -3.79 -16.42 -12.95
C VAL A 53 -4.68 -15.46 -13.76
N GLN A 54 -4.22 -15.01 -14.93
CA GLN A 54 -4.95 -14.19 -15.89
C GLN A 54 -5.39 -12.83 -15.34
N ILE A 55 -4.62 -12.24 -14.41
CA ILE A 55 -4.86 -10.86 -13.97
C ILE A 55 -4.49 -9.92 -15.13
N PRO A 56 -5.40 -9.07 -15.63
CA PRO A 56 -5.09 -8.16 -16.72
C PRO A 56 -3.99 -7.17 -16.34
N GLN A 57 -3.15 -6.78 -17.31
CA GLN A 57 -1.99 -5.91 -17.08
C GLN A 57 -2.36 -4.60 -16.36
N GLU A 58 -3.50 -3.98 -16.70
CA GLU A 58 -3.96 -2.76 -16.03
C GLU A 58 -4.14 -2.97 -14.52
N TYR A 59 -4.71 -4.11 -14.10
CA TYR A 59 -4.89 -4.42 -12.69
C TYR A 59 -3.57 -4.78 -12.00
N GLN A 60 -2.63 -5.42 -12.70
CA GLN A 60 -1.27 -5.64 -12.17
C GLN A 60 -0.59 -4.30 -11.89
N GLU A 61 -0.67 -3.35 -12.82
CA GLU A 61 -0.10 -2.01 -12.66
C GLU A 61 -0.76 -1.23 -11.52
N ARG A 62 -2.09 -1.32 -11.37
CA ARG A 62 -2.82 -0.73 -10.24
C ARG A 62 -2.42 -1.36 -8.90
N ALA A 63 -2.25 -2.68 -8.84
CA ALA A 63 -1.78 -3.37 -7.64
C ALA A 63 -0.38 -2.87 -7.22
N LEU A 64 0.53 -2.73 -8.18
CA LEU A 64 1.87 -2.19 -7.95
C LEU A 64 1.83 -0.70 -7.56
N ALA A 65 0.90 0.08 -8.13
CA ALA A 65 0.68 1.48 -7.75
C ALA A 65 0.21 1.61 -6.29
N LEU A 66 -0.73 0.76 -5.85
CA LEU A 66 -1.18 0.76 -4.47
C LEU A 66 -0.07 0.33 -3.49
N LEU A 67 0.77 -0.64 -3.86
CA LEU A 67 1.94 -0.99 -3.05
C LEU A 67 2.93 0.17 -2.95
N ALA A 68 3.21 0.87 -4.05
CA ALA A 68 4.03 2.06 -4.05
C ALA A 68 3.41 3.18 -3.18
N ALA A 69 2.08 3.36 -3.23
CA ALA A 69 1.36 4.32 -2.41
C ALA A 69 1.52 4.02 -0.91
N VAL A 70 1.50 2.74 -0.51
CA VAL A 70 1.76 2.32 0.88
C VAL A 70 3.16 2.73 1.32
N LEU A 71 4.18 2.54 0.47
CA LEU A 71 5.55 2.97 0.79
C LEU A 71 5.65 4.49 0.95
N TRP A 72 5.06 5.23 0.01
CA TRP A 72 5.02 6.70 0.06
C TRP A 72 4.22 7.23 1.26
N LEU A 73 3.12 6.58 1.64
CA LEU A 73 2.35 6.93 2.84
C LEU A 73 3.22 6.92 4.09
N GLY A 74 4.13 5.96 4.23
CA GLY A 74 5.05 5.91 5.38
C GLY A 74 5.94 7.14 5.51
N ASN A 75 6.17 7.86 4.41
CA ASN A 75 7.01 9.06 4.37
C ASN A 75 6.24 10.36 4.57
N VAL A 76 4.90 10.34 4.62
CA VAL A 76 4.09 11.55 4.83
C VAL A 76 4.47 12.17 6.17
N SER A 77 4.82 13.46 6.13
CA SER A 77 5.16 14.27 7.30
C SER A 77 4.05 15.24 7.69
N PHE A 78 4.05 15.61 8.96
CA PHE A 78 3.08 16.51 9.56
C PHE A 78 3.80 17.70 10.20
N GLU A 79 3.17 18.87 10.17
CA GLU A 79 3.66 20.08 10.83
C GLU A 79 2.66 20.59 11.86
N VAL A 80 3.15 21.12 12.98
CA VAL A 80 2.31 21.67 14.05
C VAL A 80 1.80 23.05 13.64
N ILE A 81 0.50 23.28 13.76
CA ILE A 81 -0.15 24.51 13.29
C ILE A 81 -0.67 25.41 14.42
N ASP A 82 -0.72 24.93 15.65
CA ASP A 82 -1.20 25.71 16.80
C ASP A 82 -0.57 25.27 18.14
N ASN A 83 -0.93 26.01 19.20
CA ASN A 83 -0.46 25.75 20.57
C ASN A 83 -1.12 24.51 21.21
N GLU A 84 -2.14 23.93 20.59
CA GLU A 84 -2.81 22.71 21.05
C GLU A 84 -2.15 21.45 20.46
N ASN A 85 -1.03 21.61 19.74
CA ASN A 85 -0.28 20.58 19.04
C ASN A 85 -1.09 19.87 17.94
N HIS A 86 -2.07 20.57 17.35
CA HIS A 86 -2.71 20.07 16.14
C HIS A 86 -1.74 20.11 14.97
N VAL A 87 -1.97 19.22 14.00
CA VAL A 87 -1.12 19.10 12.81
C VAL A 87 -1.90 19.21 11.51
N ASP A 88 -1.22 19.72 10.49
CA ASP A 88 -1.58 19.55 9.09
C ASP A 88 -0.51 18.71 8.37
N VAL A 89 -0.90 18.15 7.22
CA VAL A 89 0.03 17.42 6.34
C VAL A 89 0.92 18.44 5.62
N VAL A 90 2.23 18.19 5.59
CA VAL A 90 3.16 18.99 4.79
C VAL A 90 2.84 18.79 3.31
N ALA A 91 2.54 19.88 2.61
CA ALA A 91 2.19 19.86 1.19
C ALA A 91 3.43 19.76 0.30
N ASP A 92 3.97 18.55 0.15
CA ASP A 92 5.20 18.25 -0.59
C ASP A 92 5.01 17.21 -1.72
N GLU A 93 6.13 16.76 -2.29
CA GLU A 93 6.13 15.70 -3.30
C GLU A 93 5.60 14.37 -2.76
N VAL A 94 5.74 14.09 -1.46
CA VAL A 94 5.33 12.82 -0.86
C VAL A 94 3.82 12.68 -0.94
N VAL A 95 3.07 13.65 -0.42
CA VAL A 95 1.60 13.59 -0.43
C VAL A 95 1.04 13.64 -1.85
N THR A 96 1.72 14.37 -2.75
CA THR A 96 1.36 14.43 -4.18
C THR A 96 1.53 13.06 -4.84
N ASN A 97 2.62 12.34 -4.57
CA ASN A 97 2.87 11.01 -5.11
C ASN A 97 1.87 9.98 -4.55
N VAL A 98 1.55 10.04 -3.25
CA VAL A 98 0.51 9.16 -2.66
C VAL A 98 -0.82 9.37 -3.37
N ALA A 99 -1.28 10.61 -3.48
CA ALA A 99 -2.57 10.93 -4.10
C ALA A 99 -2.63 10.48 -5.58
N MET A 100 -1.55 10.72 -6.33
CA MET A 100 -1.43 10.28 -7.72
C MET A 100 -1.54 8.75 -7.86
N LEU A 101 -0.83 8.00 -7.01
CA LEU A 101 -0.82 6.53 -7.05
C LEU A 101 -2.14 5.90 -6.57
N MET A 102 -2.83 6.56 -5.65
CA MET A 102 -4.17 6.18 -5.19
C MET A 102 -5.29 6.63 -6.15
N GLY A 103 -5.00 7.56 -7.06
CA GLY A 103 -5.99 8.15 -7.97
C GLY A 103 -6.99 9.05 -7.26
N CYS A 104 -6.58 9.74 -6.19
CA CYS A 104 -7.42 10.67 -5.42
C CYS A 104 -6.85 12.10 -5.44
N ASP A 105 -7.64 13.06 -4.94
CA ASP A 105 -7.18 14.43 -4.80
C ASP A 105 -6.24 14.60 -3.59
N SER A 106 -5.14 15.31 -3.80
CA SER A 106 -4.13 15.53 -2.75
C SER A 106 -4.66 16.34 -1.57
N LYS A 107 -5.53 17.33 -1.79
CA LYS A 107 -6.10 18.14 -0.71
C LYS A 107 -7.09 17.33 0.09
N GLU A 108 -7.90 16.50 -0.56
CA GLU A 108 -8.79 15.56 0.12
C GLU A 108 -8.00 14.58 0.99
N LEU A 109 -6.92 14.01 0.46
CA LEU A 109 -6.04 13.12 1.23
C LEU A 109 -5.44 13.83 2.45
N MET A 110 -4.93 15.06 2.27
CA MET A 110 -4.40 15.85 3.38
C MET A 110 -5.45 16.10 4.47
N VAL A 111 -6.69 16.41 4.09
CA VAL A 111 -7.80 16.60 5.03
C VAL A 111 -8.12 15.30 5.76
N VAL A 112 -8.15 14.16 5.07
CA VAL A 112 -8.39 12.85 5.71
C VAL A 112 -7.31 12.50 6.72
N LEU A 113 -6.05 12.85 6.45
CA LEU A 113 -4.92 12.54 7.33
C LEU A 113 -4.76 13.52 8.51
N SER A 114 -5.35 14.71 8.45
CA SER A 114 -5.21 15.77 9.47
C SER A 114 -6.49 16.09 10.24
N THR A 115 -7.63 15.51 9.85
CA THR A 115 -8.93 15.81 10.47
C THR A 115 -9.75 14.56 10.77
N CYS A 116 -10.57 14.63 11.81
CA CYS A 116 -11.62 13.67 12.09
C CYS A 116 -12.98 14.36 11.94
N LYS A 117 -13.86 13.77 11.13
CA LYS A 117 -15.25 14.21 10.97
C LYS A 117 -16.17 13.26 11.72
N PHE A 118 -17.03 13.78 12.57
CA PHE A 118 -18.04 12.98 13.26
C PHE A 118 -19.36 13.73 13.37
N GLN A 119 -20.45 12.96 13.39
CA GLN A 119 -21.81 13.48 13.45
C GLN A 119 -22.23 13.68 14.92
N ALA A 120 -22.65 14.89 15.27
CA ALA A 120 -23.20 15.23 16.57
C ALA A 120 -24.66 15.66 16.40
N GLY A 121 -25.59 14.70 16.45
CA GLY A 121 -27.00 14.96 16.18
C GLY A 121 -27.22 15.35 14.71
N ARG A 122 -27.64 16.60 14.46
CA ARG A 122 -27.83 17.14 13.10
C ARG A 122 -26.58 17.83 12.54
N ASP A 123 -25.57 18.08 13.37
CA ASP A 123 -24.38 18.84 12.96
C ASP A 123 -23.20 17.90 12.65
N CYS A 124 -22.39 18.30 11.67
CA CYS A 124 -21.11 17.65 11.36
C CYS A 124 -19.97 18.47 11.98
N ILE A 125 -19.24 17.87 12.90
CA ILE A 125 -18.11 18.52 13.58
C ILE A 125 -16.82 18.00 12.94
N VAL A 126 -15.95 18.94 12.55
CA VAL A 126 -14.60 18.64 12.05
C VAL A 126 -13.59 19.03 13.12
N LYS A 127 -12.83 18.05 13.59
CA LYS A 127 -11.77 18.25 14.59
C LYS A 127 -10.40 18.04 13.94
N ARG A 128 -9.45 18.93 14.23
CA ARG A 128 -8.03 18.77 13.87
C ARG A 128 -7.37 17.70 14.73
N LEU A 129 -6.42 16.97 14.15
CA LEU A 129 -5.74 15.87 14.83
C LEU A 129 -4.42 16.33 15.44
N THR A 130 -4.00 15.68 16.51
CA THR A 130 -2.63 15.78 17.02
C THR A 130 -1.69 14.86 16.24
N LEU A 131 -0.37 15.07 16.35
CA LEU A 131 0.62 14.25 15.66
C LEU A 131 0.45 12.72 15.87
N PRO A 132 0.23 12.21 17.10
CA PRO A 132 0.00 10.78 17.31
C PRO A 132 -1.26 10.28 16.59
N GLN A 133 -2.35 11.04 16.64
CA GLN A 133 -3.61 10.68 15.98
C GLN A 133 -3.47 10.65 14.46
N ALA A 134 -2.83 11.66 13.88
CA ALA A 134 -2.59 11.73 12.45
C ALA A 134 -1.67 10.59 11.96
N THR A 135 -0.67 10.23 12.77
CA THR A 135 0.22 9.07 12.52
C THR A 135 -0.56 7.76 12.56
N ASP A 136 -1.43 7.57 13.56
CA ASP A 136 -2.27 6.37 13.65
C ASP A 136 -3.23 6.24 12.46
N ILE A 137 -3.81 7.35 11.98
CA ILE A 137 -4.65 7.34 10.77
C ILE A 137 -3.83 6.98 9.53
N LYS A 138 -2.66 7.59 9.35
CA LYS A 138 -1.74 7.29 8.24
C LYS A 138 -1.37 5.81 8.19
N ASP A 139 -0.97 5.24 9.33
CA ASP A 139 -0.57 3.84 9.44
C ASP A 139 -1.77 2.91 9.25
N SER A 140 -2.95 3.28 9.77
CA SER A 140 -4.19 2.52 9.58
C SER A 140 -4.62 2.52 8.12
N LEU A 141 -4.53 3.65 7.42
CA LEU A 141 -4.81 3.74 5.99
C LEU A 141 -3.87 2.83 5.19
N ALA A 142 -2.57 2.86 5.50
CA ALA A 142 -1.59 1.97 4.85
C ALA A 142 -1.92 0.49 5.07
N LYS A 143 -2.29 0.10 6.30
CA LYS A 143 -2.72 -1.28 6.63
C LYS A 143 -3.98 -1.68 5.87
N ILE A 144 -4.98 -0.80 5.79
CA ILE A 144 -6.23 -1.04 5.07
C ILE A 144 -5.96 -1.26 3.58
N ILE A 145 -5.17 -0.39 2.95
CA ILE A 145 -4.82 -0.52 1.53
C ILE A 145 -4.12 -1.85 1.26
N TYR A 146 -3.13 -2.21 2.08
CA TYR A 146 -2.40 -3.47 1.94
C TYR A 146 -3.31 -4.68 2.13
N ALA A 147 -4.15 -4.68 3.17
CA ALA A 147 -5.09 -5.77 3.46
C ALA A 147 -6.14 -5.92 2.34
N SER A 148 -6.71 -4.81 1.85
CA SER A 148 -7.64 -4.83 0.73
C SER A 148 -7.00 -5.35 -0.55
N LEU A 149 -5.77 -4.94 -0.85
CA LEU A 149 -5.02 -5.45 -1.99
C LEU A 149 -4.77 -6.96 -1.88
N PHE A 150 -4.36 -7.43 -0.70
CA PHE A 150 -4.14 -8.86 -0.46
C PHE A 150 -5.42 -9.67 -0.62
N ASN A 151 -6.53 -9.20 -0.04
CA ASN A 151 -7.84 -9.86 -0.19
C ASN A 151 -8.26 -9.92 -1.65
N TRP A 152 -8.10 -8.82 -2.39
CA TRP A 152 -8.39 -8.79 -3.83
C TRP A 152 -7.52 -9.79 -4.61
N LEU A 153 -6.23 -9.92 -4.30
CA LEU A 153 -5.37 -10.92 -4.93
C LEU A 153 -5.85 -12.36 -4.67
N VAL A 154 -6.27 -12.65 -3.44
CA VAL A 154 -6.84 -13.96 -3.08
C VAL A 154 -8.12 -14.23 -3.87
N GLU A 155 -8.99 -13.23 -4.04
CA GLU A 155 -10.19 -13.33 -4.88
C GLU A 155 -9.83 -13.62 -6.34
N GLN A 156 -8.86 -12.91 -6.93
CA GLN A 156 -8.42 -13.17 -8.31
C GLN A 156 -7.91 -14.61 -8.49
N ILE A 157 -7.11 -15.11 -7.55
CA ILE A 157 -6.60 -16.49 -7.57
C ILE A 157 -7.77 -17.48 -7.48
N ASN A 158 -8.70 -17.26 -6.57
CA ASN A 158 -9.87 -18.13 -6.39
C ASN A 158 -10.73 -18.17 -7.66
N THR A 159 -11.02 -17.02 -8.27
CA THR A 159 -11.77 -16.93 -9.53
C THR A 159 -11.05 -17.68 -10.65
N SER A 160 -9.74 -17.51 -10.79
CA SER A 160 -8.94 -18.22 -11.81
C SER A 160 -9.02 -19.75 -11.65
N LEU A 161 -9.01 -20.24 -10.41
CA LEU A 161 -9.13 -21.67 -10.11
C LEU A 161 -10.56 -22.23 -10.27
N GLU A 162 -11.59 -21.40 -10.10
CA GLU A 162 -12.99 -21.81 -10.23
C GLU A 162 -13.38 -22.19 -11.66
N VAL A 163 -12.74 -21.59 -12.67
CA VAL A 163 -12.95 -21.91 -14.09
C VAL A 163 -12.71 -23.41 -14.39
N GLY A 164 -11.91 -24.09 -13.58
CA GLY A 164 -11.63 -25.53 -13.68
C GLY A 164 -12.54 -26.46 -12.87
N LYS A 165 -13.46 -25.95 -12.03
CA LYS A 165 -14.24 -26.76 -11.06
C LYS A 165 -15.52 -27.41 -11.61
N LEU A 166 -15.67 -27.51 -12.94
CA LEU A 166 -16.77 -28.26 -13.53
C LEU A 166 -16.62 -29.77 -13.20
N ARG A 167 -17.29 -30.21 -12.12
CA ARG A 167 -17.58 -31.60 -11.71
C ARG A 167 -16.49 -32.38 -10.95
N THR A 168 -16.02 -31.88 -9.80
CA THR A 168 -15.28 -32.72 -8.84
C THR A 168 -16.11 -33.04 -7.60
N ARG A 169 -16.58 -34.29 -7.48
CA ARG A 169 -17.38 -34.79 -6.33
C ARG A 169 -16.55 -35.08 -5.06
N ARG A 170 -15.23 -34.91 -5.14
CA ARG A 170 -14.24 -35.21 -4.08
C ARG A 170 -13.20 -34.08 -4.05
N SER A 171 -12.82 -33.63 -2.86
CA SER A 171 -11.80 -32.60 -2.63
C SER A 171 -10.78 -33.06 -1.59
N ILE A 172 -9.55 -32.56 -1.70
CA ILE A 172 -8.49 -32.69 -0.68
C ILE A 172 -8.12 -31.27 -0.27
N SER A 173 -8.12 -30.99 1.03
CA SER A 173 -7.76 -29.69 1.60
C SER A 173 -6.43 -29.79 2.31
N ILE A 174 -5.53 -28.85 2.04
CA ILE A 174 -4.23 -28.72 2.72
C ILE A 174 -4.33 -27.50 3.64
N LEU A 175 -3.98 -27.66 4.92
CA LEU A 175 -3.96 -26.60 5.92
C LEU A 175 -2.50 -26.27 6.25
N ASP A 176 -2.08 -25.06 5.93
CA ASP A 176 -0.81 -24.47 6.34
C ASP A 176 -1.09 -23.16 7.07
N ILE A 177 -0.74 -23.12 8.35
CA ILE A 177 -0.94 -21.98 9.25
C ILE A 177 0.34 -21.79 10.05
N TYR A 178 0.64 -20.54 10.39
CA TYR A 178 1.80 -20.23 11.22
C TYR A 178 1.76 -21.02 12.53
N GLY A 179 2.88 -21.67 12.86
CA GLY A 179 3.07 -22.33 14.15
C GLY A 179 3.12 -21.27 15.26
N LEU A 180 2.33 -21.50 16.31
CA LEU A 180 2.35 -20.70 17.54
C LEU A 180 3.75 -20.71 18.19
#